data_AF-A0A9P8FGI8-F1
#
_entry.id   AF-A0A9P8FGI8-F1
#
_cell.length_a   1.000
_cell.length_b   1.000
_cell.length_c   1.000
_cell.angle_alpha   90.00
_cell.angle_beta   90.00
_cell.angle_gamma   90.00
#
_symmetry.space_group_name_H-M   'P 1'
#
loop_
_entity.id
_entity.type
_entity.pdbx_description
1 polymer ?
#
loop_
_entity_poly.entity_id
_entity_poly.type
_entity_poly.pdbx_seq_one_letter_code
_entity_poly.pdbx_strand_id
1 'polypeptide(L)'
;MAGPLFRRVVARVKGVNQDAELTPDGFAESTTLDEKTAAGLTGTGKLEPTSKTFGLEVDDEEIKSGKASDAASDDFADDDEAVRDIPMAVRRIVSMTDNPEELTLTFRYFVLSILFIVPGAFLSQMSYFRTTSAAYSVFFVQIASNYVGMWLARILPNKKILGINLNPGPWSSKEHVLVTLSAASGATYNLAYAPVSIAELYFNEPMNPAVAIFFMWSVVVTGYSFAAISRQFLLYDPQYPWFQALCQTALFESQKRERNNPTPISKNQMRVFFAVFFAVALWQFLPEYVFPMTGSLAFLCWVAPRNP
;
A
#
# COMPACT_ATOMS: atom_id res chain seq x y z
N MET A 1 -44.77 -14.53 5.59
CA MET A 1 -45.17 -13.10 5.66
C MET A 1 -43.93 -12.22 5.54
N ALA A 2 -43.44 -11.96 4.33
CA ALA A 2 -42.27 -11.10 4.09
C ALA A 2 -42.47 -10.20 2.84
N GLY A 3 -43.72 -9.84 2.54
CA GLY A 3 -44.09 -9.06 1.35
C GLY A 3 -44.01 -7.53 1.45
N PRO A 4 -44.17 -6.87 2.62
CA PRO A 4 -44.30 -5.40 2.61
C PRO A 4 -42.97 -4.63 2.71
N LEU A 5 -41.91 -5.21 3.27
CA LEU A 5 -40.60 -4.55 3.39
C LEU A 5 -39.85 -4.46 2.05
N PHE A 6 -39.94 -5.50 1.21
CA PHE A 6 -39.27 -5.52 -0.09
C PHE A 6 -39.87 -4.53 -1.10
N ARG A 7 -41.18 -4.26 -1.04
CA ARG A 7 -41.82 -3.26 -1.92
C ARG A 7 -41.39 -1.82 -1.60
N ARG A 8 -41.06 -1.50 -0.35
CA ARG A 8 -40.60 -0.16 0.04
C ARG A 8 -39.17 0.14 -0.43
N VAL A 9 -38.31 -0.86 -0.52
CA VAL A 9 -36.94 -0.69 -1.03
C VAL A 9 -36.94 -0.50 -2.56
N VAL A 10 -37.83 -1.21 -3.27
CA VAL A 10 -37.93 -1.11 -4.75
C VAL A 10 -38.54 0.22 -5.21
N ALA A 11 -39.40 0.85 -4.39
CA ALA A 11 -40.02 2.14 -4.74
C ALA A 11 -39.06 3.34 -4.65
N ARG A 12 -37.91 3.21 -3.97
CA ARG A 12 -36.91 4.30 -3.87
C ARG A 12 -35.99 4.43 -5.09
N VAL A 13 -36.03 3.45 -6.00
CA VAL A 13 -35.19 3.40 -7.22
C VAL A 13 -35.87 4.01 -8.44
N LYS A 14 -37.16 4.38 -8.36
CA LYS A 14 -37.82 5.19 -9.40
C LYS A 14 -38.10 6.58 -8.85
N GLY A 15 -37.32 7.54 -9.30
CA GLY A 15 -37.54 8.96 -9.02
C GLY A 15 -38.96 9.37 -9.38
N VAL A 16 -39.71 9.77 -8.35
CA VAL A 16 -40.94 10.55 -8.46
C VAL A 16 -40.84 11.62 -7.39
N ASN A 17 -40.67 12.87 -7.83
CA ASN A 17 -40.86 14.05 -7.01
C ASN A 17 -42.28 14.04 -6.45
N GLN A 18 -42.43 14.10 -5.13
CA GLN A 18 -43.59 14.71 -4.49
C GLN A 18 -43.24 15.08 -3.04
N ASP A 19 -43.59 16.31 -2.72
CA ASP A 19 -43.32 17.03 -1.48
C ASP A 19 -43.98 16.37 -0.27
N ALA A 20 -43.27 16.23 0.85
CA ALA A 20 -43.88 15.97 2.17
C ALA A 20 -42.89 16.20 3.33
N GLU A 21 -43.06 17.36 3.97
CA GLU A 21 -43.02 17.68 5.41
C GLU A 21 -42.31 16.76 6.43
N LEU A 22 -41.47 17.40 7.26
CA LEU A 22 -40.86 16.86 8.48
C LEU A 22 -41.85 16.85 9.66
N THR A 23 -41.47 16.05 10.67
CA THR A 23 -41.92 15.96 12.10
C THR A 23 -42.84 14.77 12.44
N PRO A 24 -42.96 14.39 13.74
CA PRO A 24 -41.89 13.85 14.59
C PRO A 24 -42.33 12.55 15.31
N ASP A 25 -41.35 11.84 15.88
CA ASP A 25 -41.49 10.80 16.93
C ASP A 25 -42.20 9.47 16.56
N GLY A 26 -41.71 8.28 16.94
CA GLY A 26 -40.57 7.99 17.80
C GLY A 26 -40.33 6.48 17.94
N PHE A 27 -39.14 6.16 18.45
CA PHE A 27 -38.98 5.26 19.59
C PHE A 27 -37.59 5.53 20.18
N ALA A 28 -37.56 6.07 21.39
CA ALA A 28 -36.36 6.28 22.20
C ALA A 28 -36.48 5.42 23.45
N GLU A 29 -35.41 4.70 23.81
CA GLU A 29 -35.11 4.39 25.21
C GLU A 29 -33.59 4.31 25.36
N SER A 30 -33.03 5.39 25.90
CA SER A 30 -31.65 5.53 26.35
C SER A 30 -31.63 5.43 27.87
N THR A 31 -30.78 4.56 28.41
CA THR A 31 -30.50 4.45 29.84
C THR A 31 -29.62 5.63 30.29
N THR A 32 -30.10 6.41 31.24
CA THR A 32 -29.34 7.39 32.04
C THR A 32 -29.09 6.83 33.43
N LEU A 33 -27.97 7.23 34.06
CA LEU A 33 -27.69 7.50 35.48
C LEU A 33 -26.15 7.74 35.55
N ASP A 34 -25.56 8.80 36.13
CA ASP A 34 -26.01 9.69 37.20
C ASP A 34 -25.39 11.10 37.11
N GLU A 35 -26.22 12.09 37.44
CA GLU A 35 -25.86 13.45 37.81
C GLU A 35 -26.40 13.70 39.22
N LYS A 36 -25.50 13.94 40.20
CA LYS A 36 -25.63 14.87 41.34
C LYS A 36 -24.86 14.39 42.57
N THR A 37 -23.72 15.03 42.81
CA THR A 37 -23.39 15.59 44.14
C THR A 37 -22.59 16.85 43.84
N ALA A 38 -23.31 17.94 43.61
CA ALA A 38 -23.50 19.03 44.60
C ALA A 38 -22.26 19.94 44.64
N ALA A 39 -22.32 21.05 43.90
CA ALA A 39 -22.80 22.33 44.42
C ALA A 39 -21.67 23.11 45.10
N GLY A 40 -21.21 24.18 44.43
CA GLY A 40 -20.32 25.16 45.02
C GLY A 40 -19.78 26.13 44.00
N LEU A 41 -20.36 27.34 44.01
CA LEU A 41 -19.74 28.61 43.59
C LEU A 41 -19.84 28.99 42.10
N THR A 42 -21.00 29.59 41.82
CA THR A 42 -21.15 30.84 41.06
C THR A 42 -19.89 31.71 41.00
N GLY A 43 -19.52 32.16 39.79
CA GLY A 43 -18.52 33.21 39.61
C GLY A 43 -18.25 33.50 38.14
N THR A 44 -18.87 34.56 37.62
CA THR A 44 -18.52 35.20 36.35
C THR A 44 -17.04 35.56 36.34
N GLY A 45 -16.26 34.98 35.41
CA GLY A 45 -14.83 35.25 35.29
C GLY A 45 -14.32 34.90 33.90
N LYS A 46 -14.01 35.94 33.13
CA LYS A 46 -13.34 35.90 31.83
C LYS A 46 -11.96 35.25 32.01
N LEU A 47 -11.65 34.18 31.25
CA LEU A 47 -10.33 33.54 31.25
C LEU A 47 -9.66 33.79 29.90
N GLU A 48 -8.64 34.65 29.89
CA GLU A 48 -7.67 34.77 28.79
C GLU A 48 -6.62 33.66 28.91
N PRO A 49 -6.27 32.94 27.83
CA PRO A 49 -5.11 32.06 27.85
C PRO A 49 -3.87 32.82 27.37
N THR A 50 -2.99 33.17 28.32
CA THR A 50 -1.59 33.48 28.04
C THR A 50 -0.78 32.19 28.12
N SER A 51 -0.26 31.69 26.99
CA SER A 51 1.03 30.98 26.99
C SER A 51 1.61 30.95 25.59
N LYS A 52 2.81 31.53 25.50
CA LYS A 52 3.65 31.74 24.33
C LYS A 52 4.02 30.40 23.67
N THR A 53 3.72 30.25 22.39
CA THR A 53 4.34 29.22 21.54
C THR A 53 5.36 29.90 20.63
N PHE A 54 6.57 29.37 20.72
CA PHE A 54 7.80 29.70 20.00
C PHE A 54 7.55 29.82 18.48
N GLY A 55 7.69 31.02 17.93
CA GLY A 55 7.61 31.29 16.49
C GLY A 55 8.90 30.87 15.80
N LEU A 56 8.78 29.98 14.81
CA LEU A 56 9.78 29.80 13.77
C LEU A 56 9.28 30.61 12.57
N GLU A 57 9.90 31.76 12.32
CA GLU A 57 9.79 32.48 11.06
C GLU A 57 10.46 31.62 9.98
N VAL A 58 9.67 31.17 9.01
CA VAL A 58 10.17 30.55 7.77
C VAL A 58 10.14 31.67 6.74
N ASP A 59 11.32 32.15 6.37
CA ASP A 59 11.50 33.10 5.27
C ASP A 59 10.96 32.51 3.96
N ASP A 60 10.17 33.31 3.26
CA ASP A 60 9.60 33.01 1.95
C ASP A 60 10.69 32.99 0.86
N GLU A 61 11.36 31.85 0.67
CA GLU A 61 12.11 31.61 -0.57
C GLU A 61 11.14 31.21 -1.69
N GLU A 62 11.04 32.07 -2.71
CA GLU A 62 10.33 31.78 -3.97
C GLU A 62 10.87 30.50 -4.63
N ILE A 63 10.18 29.38 -4.43
CA ILE A 63 10.36 28.19 -5.25
C ILE A 63 9.78 28.48 -6.63
N LYS A 64 10.67 28.82 -7.57
CA LYS A 64 10.34 28.98 -9.00
C LYS A 64 9.55 27.77 -9.48
N SER A 65 8.30 28.04 -9.87
CA SER A 65 7.39 27.13 -10.57
C SER A 65 8.12 26.43 -11.72
N GLY A 66 8.44 25.15 -11.52
CA GLY A 66 8.79 24.26 -12.60
C GLY A 66 7.53 24.04 -13.43
N LYS A 67 7.46 24.69 -14.60
CA LYS A 67 6.41 24.49 -15.61
C LYS A 67 6.15 23.00 -15.81
N ALA A 68 5.01 22.55 -15.32
CA ALA A 68 4.40 21.29 -15.69
C ALA A 68 3.24 21.62 -16.63
N SER A 69 3.50 21.60 -17.92
CA SER A 69 2.47 21.54 -18.95
C SER A 69 3.18 21.29 -20.28
N ASP A 70 2.96 20.12 -20.87
CA ASP A 70 2.91 19.91 -22.33
C ASP A 70 2.86 18.39 -22.58
N ALA A 71 1.73 17.79 -22.23
CA ALA A 71 1.29 16.51 -22.78
C ALA A 71 -0.22 16.38 -22.56
N ALA A 72 -1.00 17.02 -23.44
CA ALA A 72 -2.43 16.81 -23.69
C ALA A 72 -3.23 16.26 -22.48
N SER A 73 -3.43 17.10 -21.45
CA SER A 73 -4.50 16.90 -20.50
C SER A 73 -5.80 17.42 -21.13
N ASP A 74 -6.81 16.56 -21.24
CA ASP A 74 -8.17 17.06 -21.01
C ASP A 74 -8.16 17.59 -19.57
N ASP A 75 -7.99 18.90 -19.43
CA ASP A 75 -7.95 19.59 -18.15
C ASP A 75 -9.33 19.47 -17.52
N PHE A 76 -9.46 18.60 -16.52
CA PHE A 76 -10.45 18.82 -15.48
C PHE A 76 -10.05 20.12 -14.78
N ALA A 77 -10.84 21.18 -14.95
CA ALA A 77 -10.59 22.42 -14.23
C ALA A 77 -10.73 22.12 -12.72
N ASP A 78 -9.98 22.83 -11.87
CA ASP A 78 -10.11 22.69 -10.40
C ASP A 78 -11.53 22.94 -9.87
N ASP A 79 -12.41 23.50 -10.72
CA ASP A 79 -13.83 23.78 -10.49
C ASP A 79 -14.80 22.63 -10.87
N ASP A 80 -14.32 21.49 -11.38
CA ASP A 80 -15.20 20.35 -11.63
C ASP A 80 -15.78 19.80 -10.33
N GLU A 81 -17.12 19.73 -10.26
CA GLU A 81 -17.86 19.34 -9.05
C GLU A 81 -17.49 17.93 -8.55
N ALA A 82 -17.02 17.05 -9.44
CA ALA A 82 -16.53 15.71 -9.10
C ALA A 82 -15.13 15.70 -8.45
N VAL A 83 -14.32 16.74 -8.68
CA VAL A 83 -12.91 16.81 -8.24
C VAL A 83 -12.78 17.69 -7.00
N ARG A 84 -13.69 18.66 -6.80
CA ARG A 84 -13.64 19.67 -5.73
C ARG A 84 -13.49 19.10 -4.31
N ASP A 85 -14.06 17.92 -4.04
CA ASP A 85 -14.03 17.31 -2.70
C ASP A 85 -12.77 16.47 -2.45
N ILE A 86 -11.94 16.24 -3.47
CA ILE A 86 -10.68 15.48 -3.35
C ILE A 86 -9.57 16.39 -2.80
N PRO A 87 -8.82 15.97 -1.76
CA PRO A 87 -7.68 16.73 -1.25
C PRO A 87 -6.64 17.05 -2.33
N MET A 88 -6.10 18.28 -2.31
CA MET A 88 -5.09 18.75 -3.27
C MET A 88 -3.87 17.82 -3.40
N ALA A 89 -3.45 17.21 -2.28
CA ALA A 89 -2.34 16.26 -2.28
C ALA A 89 -2.61 15.03 -3.17
N VAL A 90 -3.84 14.54 -3.21
CA VAL A 90 -4.21 13.37 -4.03
C VAL A 90 -4.31 13.78 -5.50
N ARG A 91 -4.92 14.95 -5.79
CA ARG A 91 -5.05 15.48 -7.17
C ARG A 91 -3.71 15.66 -7.87
N ARG A 92 -2.71 16.15 -7.14
CA ARG A 92 -1.36 16.37 -7.69
C ARG A 92 -0.61 15.07 -7.98
N ILE A 93 -0.94 13.99 -7.27
CA ILE A 93 -0.18 12.74 -7.29
C ILE A 93 -0.77 11.73 -8.28
N VAL A 94 -2.10 11.61 -8.32
CA VAL A 94 -2.81 10.55 -9.03
C VAL A 94 -3.37 11.07 -10.35
N SER A 95 -3.15 10.35 -11.45
CA SER A 95 -3.80 10.69 -12.72
C SER A 95 -5.29 10.34 -12.69
N MET A 96 -6.14 11.29 -13.10
CA MET A 96 -7.60 11.12 -13.13
C MET A 96 -8.11 10.37 -14.37
N THR A 97 -7.22 10.15 -15.34
CA THR A 97 -7.53 9.46 -16.60
C THR A 97 -7.05 8.02 -16.56
N ASP A 98 -7.96 7.07 -16.78
CA ASP A 98 -7.64 5.64 -16.95
C ASP A 98 -8.04 5.13 -18.33
N ASN A 99 -7.20 4.25 -18.92
CA ASN A 99 -7.52 3.55 -20.15
C ASN A 99 -8.03 2.13 -19.85
N PRO A 100 -9.30 1.80 -20.12
CA PRO A 100 -9.88 0.48 -19.82
C PRO A 100 -9.37 -0.65 -20.72
N GLU A 101 -8.70 -0.34 -21.84
CA GLU A 101 -8.24 -1.34 -22.82
C GLU A 101 -6.91 -2.01 -22.44
N GLU A 102 -6.19 -1.49 -21.45
CA GLU A 102 -4.92 -2.04 -21.03
C GLU A 102 -5.08 -3.41 -20.35
N LEU A 103 -4.38 -4.43 -20.86
CA LEU A 103 -4.43 -5.78 -20.30
C LEU A 103 -3.73 -5.85 -18.93
N THR A 104 -4.40 -6.49 -17.99
CA THR A 104 -4.00 -6.59 -16.57
C THR A 104 -3.36 -7.93 -16.23
N LEU A 105 -3.97 -9.03 -16.68
CA LEU A 105 -3.55 -10.41 -16.40
C LEU A 105 -2.83 -11.02 -17.61
N THR A 106 -1.54 -10.78 -17.71
CA THR A 106 -0.70 -11.33 -18.79
C THR A 106 0.22 -12.43 -18.28
N PHE A 107 0.85 -13.17 -19.21
CA PHE A 107 1.87 -14.16 -18.86
C PHE A 107 3.02 -13.55 -18.03
N ARG A 108 3.42 -12.32 -18.37
CA ARG A 108 4.47 -11.58 -17.65
C ARG A 108 4.13 -11.36 -16.18
N TYR A 109 2.86 -11.03 -15.89
CA TYR A 109 2.38 -10.88 -14.52
C TYR A 109 2.61 -12.16 -13.69
N PHE A 110 2.26 -13.34 -14.22
CA PHE A 110 2.45 -14.60 -13.50
C PHE A 110 3.93 -14.92 -13.26
N VAL A 111 4.78 -14.74 -14.27
CA VAL A 111 6.23 -14.98 -14.15
C VAL A 111 6.85 -14.05 -13.11
N LEU A 112 6.56 -12.76 -13.16
CA LEU A 112 7.09 -11.78 -12.21
C LEU A 112 6.52 -11.99 -10.81
N SER A 113 5.24 -12.34 -10.68
CA SER A 113 4.63 -12.64 -9.38
C SER A 113 5.34 -13.81 -8.73
N ILE A 114 5.59 -14.92 -9.44
CA ILE A 114 6.35 -16.05 -8.89
C ILE A 114 7.78 -15.64 -8.51
N LEU A 115 8.44 -14.86 -9.38
CA LEU A 115 9.81 -14.39 -9.16
C LEU A 115 9.98 -13.56 -7.89
N PHE A 116 9.00 -12.70 -7.54
CA PHE A 116 9.06 -11.85 -6.35
C PHE A 116 8.37 -12.45 -5.12
N ILE A 117 7.36 -13.30 -5.29
CA ILE A 117 6.63 -13.91 -4.16
C ILE A 117 7.46 -15.02 -3.53
N VAL A 118 8.02 -15.95 -4.32
CA VAL A 118 8.67 -17.15 -3.75
C VAL A 118 9.91 -16.79 -2.92
N PRO A 119 10.88 -15.99 -3.42
CA PRO A 119 12.01 -15.56 -2.61
C PRO A 119 11.57 -14.61 -1.48
N GLY A 120 10.59 -13.74 -1.73
CA GLY A 120 10.06 -12.81 -0.73
C GLY A 120 9.45 -13.53 0.48
N ALA A 121 8.65 -14.58 0.23
CA ALA A 121 8.06 -15.41 1.28
C ALA A 121 9.13 -16.14 2.11
N PHE A 122 10.15 -16.69 1.45
CA PHE A 122 11.28 -17.33 2.14
C PHE A 122 12.03 -16.34 3.04
N LEU A 123 12.39 -15.17 2.50
CA LEU A 123 13.09 -14.12 3.26
C LEU A 123 12.24 -13.59 4.41
N SER A 124 10.94 -13.40 4.20
CA SER A 124 9.99 -12.96 5.23
C SER A 124 9.89 -13.99 6.36
N GLN A 125 9.72 -15.27 6.02
CA GLN A 125 9.59 -16.33 7.02
C GLN A 125 10.88 -16.51 7.83
N MET A 126 12.03 -16.49 7.15
CA MET A 126 13.33 -16.57 7.82
C MET A 126 13.56 -15.38 8.76
N SER A 127 13.16 -14.18 8.35
CA SER A 127 13.30 -12.96 9.16
C SER A 127 12.39 -12.94 10.38
N TYR A 128 11.27 -13.67 10.35
CA TYR A 128 10.37 -13.77 11.50
C TYR A 128 10.97 -14.59 12.65
N PHE A 129 11.71 -15.67 12.34
CA PHE A 129 12.37 -16.49 13.35
C PHE A 129 13.77 -15.97 13.76
N ARG A 130 14.29 -14.94 13.09
CA ARG A 130 15.59 -14.34 13.39
C ARG A 130 15.44 -13.23 14.43
N THR A 131 16.41 -13.10 15.34
CA THR A 131 16.42 -12.05 16.39
C THR A 131 16.57 -10.64 15.84
N THR A 132 17.22 -10.49 14.68
CA THR A 132 17.24 -9.26 13.90
C THR A 132 16.36 -9.46 12.66
N SER A 133 15.25 -8.73 12.62
CA SER A 133 14.27 -8.83 11.54
C SER A 133 14.55 -7.79 10.46
N ALA A 134 14.66 -8.23 9.21
CA ALA A 134 14.72 -7.37 8.05
C ALA A 134 13.41 -7.49 7.28
N ALA A 135 12.61 -6.42 7.27
CA ALA A 135 11.31 -6.44 6.59
C ALA A 135 11.48 -6.52 5.07
N TYR A 136 10.71 -7.41 4.43
CA TYR A 136 10.63 -7.47 2.97
C TYR A 136 9.89 -6.23 2.43
N SER A 137 10.62 -5.31 1.82
CA SER A 137 10.08 -4.01 1.40
C SER A 137 9.25 -4.11 0.12
N VAL A 138 7.99 -3.67 0.17
CA VAL A 138 7.10 -3.57 -1.01
C VAL A 138 7.62 -2.53 -2.02
N PHE A 139 8.27 -1.45 -1.55
CA PHE A 139 8.86 -0.45 -2.43
C PHE A 139 10.01 -1.02 -3.26
N PHE A 140 10.81 -1.93 -2.68
CA PHE A 140 11.84 -2.63 -3.44
C PHE A 140 11.21 -3.44 -4.59
N VAL A 141 10.15 -4.19 -4.30
CA VAL A 141 9.43 -4.95 -5.33
C VAL A 141 8.83 -4.03 -6.39
N GLN A 142 8.26 -2.90 -6.00
CA GLN A 142 7.70 -1.91 -6.91
C GLN A 142 8.76 -1.36 -7.88
N ILE A 143 9.95 -1.03 -7.38
CA ILE A 143 11.05 -0.55 -8.21
C ILE A 143 11.57 -1.68 -9.12
N ALA A 144 11.91 -2.82 -8.54
CA ALA A 144 12.50 -3.94 -9.27
C ALA A 144 11.56 -4.50 -10.35
N SER A 145 10.27 -4.70 -10.03
CA SER A 145 9.29 -5.26 -10.96
C SER A 145 9.05 -4.38 -12.19
N ASN A 146 9.14 -3.05 -12.06
CA ASN A 146 9.04 -2.15 -13.22
C ASN A 146 10.17 -2.40 -14.23
N TYR A 147 11.41 -2.54 -13.75
CA TYR A 147 12.57 -2.74 -14.64
C TYR A 147 12.64 -4.14 -15.20
N VAL A 148 12.40 -5.16 -14.36
CA VAL A 148 12.36 -6.54 -14.83
C VAL A 148 11.18 -6.73 -15.78
N GLY A 149 10.04 -6.07 -15.55
CA GLY A 149 8.89 -6.08 -16.46
C GLY A 149 9.18 -5.43 -17.81
N MET A 150 9.84 -4.27 -17.83
CA MET A 150 10.30 -3.64 -19.07
C MET A 150 11.35 -4.47 -19.81
N TRP A 151 12.26 -5.11 -19.08
CA TRP A 151 13.26 -6.02 -19.66
C TRP A 151 12.58 -7.26 -20.26
N LEU A 152 11.63 -7.86 -19.54
CA LEU A 152 10.86 -9.01 -20.00
C LEU A 152 10.01 -8.65 -21.23
N ALA A 153 9.42 -7.45 -21.28
CA ALA A 153 8.69 -6.96 -22.43
C ALA A 153 9.55 -6.83 -23.70
N ARG A 154 10.87 -6.60 -23.57
CA ARG A 154 11.80 -6.53 -24.71
C ARG A 154 12.33 -7.90 -25.13
N ILE A 155 12.53 -8.81 -24.18
CA ILE A 155 13.15 -10.12 -24.47
C ILE A 155 12.13 -11.15 -24.97
N LEU A 156 10.87 -11.02 -24.56
CA LEU A 156 9.86 -12.03 -24.80
C LEU A 156 9.28 -11.92 -26.23
N PRO A 157 9.34 -12.99 -27.04
CA PRO A 157 8.83 -12.96 -28.39
C PRO A 157 7.29 -12.85 -28.41
N ASN A 158 6.76 -12.07 -29.35
CA ASN A 158 5.31 -11.95 -29.56
C ASN A 158 4.77 -13.20 -30.28
N LYS A 159 4.70 -14.30 -29.54
CA LYS A 159 4.15 -15.59 -29.99
C LYS A 159 3.01 -16.02 -29.08
N LYS A 160 2.00 -16.64 -29.69
CA LYS A 160 0.94 -17.37 -28.98
C LYS A 160 1.43 -18.79 -28.76
N ILE A 161 1.57 -19.21 -27.52
CA ILE A 161 1.85 -20.61 -27.16
C ILE A 161 0.64 -21.12 -26.39
N LEU A 162 0.03 -22.21 -26.87
CA LEU A 162 -1.14 -22.84 -26.24
C LEU A 162 -2.32 -21.87 -25.99
N GLY A 163 -2.52 -20.89 -26.88
CA GLY A 163 -3.58 -19.88 -26.74
C GLY A 163 -3.25 -18.70 -25.81
N ILE A 164 -2.12 -18.75 -25.09
CA ILE A 164 -1.65 -17.66 -24.24
C ILE A 164 -0.72 -16.76 -25.06
N ASN A 165 -1.05 -15.47 -25.14
CA ASN A 165 -0.16 -14.45 -25.67
C ASN A 165 1.00 -14.25 -24.70
N LEU A 166 2.23 -14.59 -25.11
CA LEU A 166 3.41 -14.35 -24.29
C LEU A 166 3.65 -12.85 -24.11
N ASN A 167 3.57 -12.08 -25.20
CA ASN A 167 3.81 -10.65 -25.19
C ASN A 167 2.65 -9.89 -25.86
N PRO A 168 1.54 -9.64 -25.14
CA PRO A 168 0.34 -9.03 -25.73
C PRO A 168 0.51 -7.54 -26.05
N GLY A 169 1.54 -6.86 -25.55
CA GLY A 169 1.74 -5.43 -25.76
C GLY A 169 2.89 -4.86 -24.93
N PRO A 170 3.08 -3.53 -24.94
CA PRO A 170 4.05 -2.87 -24.07
C PRO A 170 3.76 -3.13 -22.59
N TRP A 171 4.74 -2.85 -21.72
CA TRP A 171 4.58 -3.01 -20.27
C TRP A 171 3.59 -1.97 -19.73
N SER A 172 2.45 -2.42 -19.21
CA SER A 172 1.39 -1.55 -18.68
C SER A 172 1.64 -1.21 -17.21
N SER A 173 1.19 -0.02 -16.79
CA SER A 173 1.16 0.34 -15.36
C SER A 173 0.25 -0.60 -14.56
N LYS A 174 -0.81 -1.15 -15.16
CA LYS A 174 -1.75 -2.03 -14.45
C LYS A 174 -1.13 -3.39 -14.13
N GLU A 175 -0.39 -3.98 -15.08
CA GLU A 175 0.39 -5.20 -14.84
C GLU A 175 1.40 -4.98 -13.70
N HIS A 176 2.05 -3.82 -13.69
CA HIS A 176 3.04 -3.46 -12.68
C HIS A 176 2.44 -3.31 -11.28
N VAL A 177 1.30 -2.62 -11.16
CA VAL A 177 0.56 -2.50 -9.90
C VAL A 177 0.12 -3.87 -9.41
N LEU A 178 -0.40 -4.73 -10.31
CA LEU A 178 -0.82 -6.08 -9.95
C LEU A 178 0.32 -6.95 -9.44
N VAL A 179 1.49 -6.96 -10.10
CA VAL A 179 2.66 -7.71 -9.60
C VAL A 179 3.04 -7.26 -8.19
N THR A 180 3.07 -5.94 -7.96
CA THR A 180 3.45 -5.38 -6.66
C THR A 180 2.44 -5.73 -5.57
N LEU A 181 1.14 -5.64 -5.87
CA LEU A 181 0.07 -6.00 -4.94
C LEU A 181 0.10 -7.50 -4.60
N SER A 182 0.27 -8.35 -5.61
CA SER A 182 0.39 -9.80 -5.43
C SER A 182 1.63 -10.17 -4.63
N ALA A 183 2.75 -9.46 -4.82
CA ALA A 183 3.95 -9.66 -4.01
C ALA A 183 3.76 -9.21 -2.55
N ALA A 184 3.12 -8.06 -2.31
CA ALA A 184 2.85 -7.58 -0.97
C ALA A 184 1.91 -8.52 -0.18
N SER A 185 0.89 -9.06 -0.86
CA SER A 185 -0.02 -10.05 -0.28
C SER A 185 0.67 -11.42 -0.09
N GLY A 186 1.31 -11.94 -1.13
CA GLY A 186 1.81 -13.31 -1.17
C GLY A 186 3.08 -13.55 -0.36
N ALA A 187 3.93 -12.53 -0.18
CA ALA A 187 5.21 -12.69 0.52
C ALA A 187 5.10 -12.57 2.05
N THR A 188 4.23 -11.68 2.56
CA THR A 188 4.27 -11.29 3.99
C THR A 188 2.99 -11.55 4.77
N TYR A 189 1.86 -11.82 4.13
CA TYR A 189 0.54 -11.75 4.79
C TYR A 189 -0.03 -13.07 5.30
N ASN A 190 0.74 -14.17 5.24
CA ASN A 190 0.27 -15.46 5.74
C ASN A 190 0.57 -15.59 7.25
N LEU A 191 -0.43 -15.43 8.12
CA LEU A 191 -0.28 -15.57 9.58
C LEU A 191 -0.45 -17.02 10.08
N ALA A 192 -0.82 -17.95 9.21
CA ALA A 192 -1.10 -19.33 9.59
C ALA A 192 0.18 -20.14 9.92
N TYR A 193 1.38 -19.61 9.68
CA TYR A 193 2.62 -20.25 10.12
C TYR A 193 2.73 -20.33 11.65
N ALA A 194 2.14 -19.37 12.39
CA ALA A 194 2.28 -19.30 13.84
C ALA A 194 1.73 -20.57 14.54
N PRO A 195 0.45 -20.97 14.35
CA PRO A 195 -0.07 -22.19 14.97
C PRO A 195 0.65 -23.45 14.50
N VAL A 196 1.08 -23.51 13.23
CA VAL A 196 1.84 -24.66 12.70
C VAL A 196 3.19 -24.78 13.41
N SER A 197 3.91 -23.66 13.57
CA SER A 197 5.21 -23.64 14.26
C SER A 197 5.09 -23.94 15.75
N ILE A 198 4.00 -23.50 16.41
CA ILE A 198 3.76 -23.76 17.83
C ILE A 198 3.43 -25.24 18.06
N ALA A 199 2.61 -25.86 17.20
CA ALA A 199 2.29 -27.28 17.29
C ALA A 199 3.55 -28.16 17.22
N GLU A 200 4.47 -27.83 16.30
CA GLU A 200 5.71 -28.56 16.16
C GLU A 200 6.69 -28.29 17.32
N LEU A 201 6.88 -27.01 17.72
CA LEU A 201 7.91 -26.64 18.69
C LEU A 201 7.52 -26.92 20.15
N TYR A 202 6.27 -26.67 20.53
CA TYR A 202 5.80 -26.79 21.92
C TYR A 202 5.10 -28.13 22.21
N PHE A 203 4.37 -28.67 21.23
CA PHE A 203 3.58 -29.90 21.42
C PHE A 203 4.24 -31.15 20.81
N ASN A 204 5.38 -31.01 20.11
CA ASN A 204 6.09 -32.11 19.43
C ASN A 204 5.18 -32.95 18.51
N GLU A 205 4.16 -32.32 17.93
CA GLU A 205 3.23 -32.98 17.02
C GLU A 205 3.48 -32.47 15.59
N PRO A 206 4.36 -33.13 14.82
CA PRO A 206 4.67 -32.69 13.46
C PRO A 206 3.47 -32.92 12.54
N MET A 207 2.95 -31.83 11.97
CA MET A 207 1.88 -31.90 10.99
C MET A 207 2.42 -32.27 9.61
N ASN A 208 1.69 -33.11 8.88
CA ASN A 208 2.03 -33.44 7.50
C ASN A 208 2.12 -32.16 6.65
N PRO A 209 3.22 -31.91 5.90
CA PRO A 209 3.41 -30.69 5.12
C PRO A 209 2.27 -30.39 4.14
N ALA A 210 1.64 -31.41 3.56
CA ALA A 210 0.50 -31.21 2.66
C ALA A 210 -0.70 -30.60 3.40
N VAL A 211 -0.99 -31.09 4.62
CA VAL A 211 -2.06 -30.59 5.47
C VAL A 211 -1.77 -29.16 5.91
N ALA A 212 -0.51 -28.87 6.26
CA ALA A 212 -0.08 -27.52 6.61
C ALA A 212 -0.31 -26.52 5.45
N ILE A 213 0.00 -26.90 4.20
CA ILE A 213 -0.22 -26.02 3.03
C ILE A 213 -1.72 -25.74 2.83
N PHE A 214 -2.58 -26.76 2.87
CA PHE A 214 -4.03 -26.56 2.73
C PHE A 214 -4.63 -25.76 3.89
N PHE A 215 -4.13 -25.96 5.10
CA PHE A 215 -4.50 -25.17 6.27
C PHE A 215 -4.11 -23.69 6.11
N MET A 216 -2.87 -23.42 5.68
CA MET A 216 -2.43 -22.05 5.41
C MET A 216 -3.26 -21.38 4.33
N TRP A 217 -3.60 -22.12 3.26
CA TRP A 217 -4.42 -21.61 2.18
C TRP A 217 -5.85 -21.29 2.66
N SER A 218 -6.46 -22.15 3.47
CA SER A 218 -7.81 -21.91 3.99
C SER A 218 -7.89 -20.67 4.89
N VAL A 219 -6.88 -20.44 5.73
CA VAL A 219 -6.79 -19.24 6.59
C VAL A 219 -6.71 -17.97 5.74
N VAL A 220 -5.89 -17.97 4.69
CA VAL A 220 -5.73 -16.81 3.80
C VAL A 220 -7.01 -16.53 3.01
N VAL A 221 -7.65 -17.55 2.45
CA VAL A 221 -8.94 -17.40 1.73
C VAL A 221 -10.04 -16.90 2.65
N THR A 222 -10.08 -17.41 3.88
CA THR A 222 -11.03 -16.96 4.90
C THR A 222 -10.81 -15.48 5.23
N GLY A 223 -9.55 -15.07 5.43
CA GLY A 223 -9.20 -13.66 5.67
C GLY A 223 -9.64 -12.73 4.54
N TYR A 224 -9.38 -13.10 3.28
CA TYR A 224 -9.86 -12.33 2.12
C TYR A 224 -11.38 -12.31 1.98
N SER A 225 -12.06 -13.38 2.39
CA SER A 225 -13.52 -13.45 2.39
C SER A 225 -14.13 -12.46 3.39
N PHE A 226 -13.57 -12.38 4.61
CA PHE A 226 -14.00 -11.38 5.59
C PHE A 226 -13.70 -9.96 5.11
N ALA A 227 -12.52 -9.71 4.52
CA ALA A 227 -12.19 -8.41 3.94
C ALA A 227 -13.16 -7.97 2.83
N ALA A 228 -13.63 -8.92 2.00
CA ALA A 228 -14.62 -8.65 0.96
C ALA A 228 -15.99 -8.24 1.55
N ILE A 229 -16.41 -8.86 2.65
CA ILE A 229 -17.64 -8.48 3.37
C ILE A 229 -17.47 -7.08 4.00
N SER A 230 -16.33 -6.82 4.64
CA SER A 230 -16.01 -5.51 5.23
C SER A 230 -16.03 -4.36 4.23
N ARG A 231 -15.78 -4.63 2.94
CA ARG A 231 -15.85 -3.63 1.86
C ARG A 231 -17.23 -2.95 1.75
N GLN A 232 -18.30 -3.60 2.17
CA GLN A 232 -19.66 -3.03 2.16
C GLN A 232 -19.88 -2.00 3.28
N PHE A 233 -19.10 -2.07 4.36
CA PHE A 233 -19.17 -1.14 5.49
C PHE A 233 -18.22 0.05 5.35
N LEU A 234 -17.31 0.01 4.38
CA LEU A 234 -16.32 1.06 4.19
C LEU A 234 -16.99 2.28 3.51
N LEU A 235 -16.97 3.43 4.20
CA LEU A 235 -17.39 4.69 3.62
C LEU A 235 -16.32 5.15 2.61
N TYR A 236 -16.71 5.32 1.34
CA TYR A 236 -15.84 5.90 0.31
C TYR A 236 -16.00 7.43 0.32
N ASP A 237 -15.45 8.06 1.35
CA ASP A 237 -15.40 9.51 1.42
C ASP A 237 -14.04 10.00 0.87
N PRO A 238 -14.02 10.80 -0.22
CA PRO A 238 -12.78 11.30 -0.82
C PRO A 238 -11.97 12.19 0.11
N GLN A 239 -12.55 12.72 1.19
CA GLN A 239 -11.85 13.59 2.14
C GLN A 239 -10.83 12.86 3.01
N TYR A 240 -10.93 11.53 3.16
CA TYR A 240 -10.06 10.73 4.03
C TYR A 240 -9.14 9.81 3.22
N PRO A 241 -7.99 10.31 2.71
CA PRO A 241 -7.06 9.49 1.94
C PRO A 241 -6.22 8.57 2.83
N TRP A 242 -5.98 7.35 2.35
CA TRP A 242 -5.05 6.41 2.98
C TRP A 242 -3.61 6.69 2.54
N PHE A 243 -2.87 7.48 3.32
CA PHE A 243 -1.54 7.99 2.96
C PHE A 243 -0.52 6.90 2.62
N GLN A 244 -0.56 5.74 3.27
CA GLN A 244 0.38 4.65 2.98
C GLN A 244 0.21 4.11 1.55
N ALA A 245 -1.03 4.03 1.05
CA ALA A 245 -1.30 3.65 -0.33
C ALA A 245 -0.97 4.80 -1.29
N LEU A 246 -1.20 6.06 -0.87
CA LEU A 246 -0.87 7.24 -1.66
C LEU A 246 0.63 7.35 -1.97
N CYS A 247 1.50 6.98 -1.02
CA CYS A 247 2.94 6.93 -1.28
C CYS A 247 3.31 5.90 -2.37
N GLN A 248 2.62 4.77 -2.41
CA GLN A 248 2.83 3.74 -3.44
C GLN A 248 2.32 4.21 -4.80
N THR A 249 1.13 4.81 -4.85
CA THR A 249 0.56 5.35 -6.10
C THR A 249 1.42 6.49 -6.66
N ALA A 250 1.95 7.36 -5.81
CA ALA A 250 2.90 8.41 -6.22
C ALA A 250 4.13 7.85 -6.93
N LEU A 251 4.67 6.75 -6.40
CA LEU A 251 5.81 6.09 -7.01
C LEU A 251 5.44 5.42 -8.34
N PHE A 252 4.25 4.81 -8.47
CA PHE A 252 3.78 4.25 -9.73
C PHE A 252 3.62 5.32 -10.81
N GLU A 253 3.07 6.49 -10.45
CA GLU A 253 2.87 7.59 -11.38
C GLU A 253 4.20 8.22 -11.83
N SER A 254 5.14 8.40 -10.88
CA SER A 254 6.50 8.80 -11.21
C SER A 254 7.15 7.82 -12.18
N GLN A 255 7.07 6.52 -11.91
CA GLN A 255 7.63 5.47 -12.78
C GLN A 255 6.94 5.39 -14.15
N LYS A 256 5.63 5.62 -14.23
CA LYS A 256 4.86 5.72 -15.47
C LYS A 256 5.33 6.91 -16.31
N ARG A 257 5.50 8.08 -15.68
CA ARG A 257 6.00 9.30 -16.34
C ARG A 257 7.40 9.09 -16.91
N GLU A 258 8.30 8.50 -16.13
CA GLU A 258 9.66 8.19 -16.57
C GLU A 258 9.72 7.15 -17.70
N ARG A 259 8.73 6.26 -17.78
CA ARG A 259 8.61 5.28 -18.87
C ARG A 259 8.16 5.93 -20.18
N ASN A 260 7.20 6.85 -20.10
CA ASN A 260 6.66 7.54 -21.27
C ASN A 260 7.61 8.62 -21.80
N ASN A 261 8.24 9.38 -20.88
CA ASN A 261 9.15 10.49 -21.19
C ASN A 261 10.50 10.29 -20.48
N PRO A 262 11.40 9.45 -21.04
CA PRO A 262 12.65 9.11 -20.38
C PRO A 262 13.63 10.28 -20.40
N THR A 263 13.80 10.93 -19.24
CA THR A 263 14.78 12.02 -19.06
C THR A 263 16.19 11.44 -18.89
N PRO A 264 17.26 12.03 -19.48
CA PRO A 264 18.64 11.53 -19.32
C PRO A 264 19.10 11.45 -17.85
N ILE A 265 18.59 12.34 -16.99
CA ILE A 265 18.86 12.36 -15.54
C ILE A 265 18.37 11.08 -14.86
N SER A 266 17.17 10.61 -15.21
CA SER A 266 16.54 9.41 -14.65
C SER A 266 17.34 8.15 -14.94
N LYS A 267 17.92 8.03 -16.14
CA LYS A 267 18.84 6.93 -16.50
C LYS A 267 20.10 6.90 -15.64
N ASN A 268 20.63 8.06 -15.25
CA ASN A 268 21.80 8.14 -14.38
C ASN A 268 21.47 7.79 -12.94
N GLN A 269 20.35 8.30 -12.40
CA GLN A 269 19.86 7.94 -11.06
C GLN A 269 19.66 6.42 -10.94
N MET A 270 19.17 5.78 -11.99
CA MET A 270 19.03 4.32 -12.07
C MET A 270 20.33 3.55 -11.94
N ARG A 271 21.36 4.00 -12.67
CA ARG A 271 22.67 3.35 -12.65
C ARG A 271 23.27 3.44 -11.27
N VAL A 272 23.11 4.59 -10.61
CA VAL A 272 23.52 4.78 -9.22
C VAL A 272 22.71 3.86 -8.30
N PHE A 273 21.39 3.78 -8.45
CA PHE A 273 20.55 2.89 -7.63
C PHE A 273 20.99 1.42 -7.75
N PHE A 274 21.14 0.90 -8.96
CA PHE A 274 21.59 -0.49 -9.13
C PHE A 274 23.05 -0.70 -8.71
N ALA A 275 23.93 0.28 -8.94
CA ALA A 275 25.32 0.19 -8.46
C ALA A 275 25.38 0.12 -6.94
N VAL A 276 24.64 0.99 -6.24
CA VAL A 276 24.53 0.96 -4.77
C VAL A 276 23.85 -0.31 -4.30
N PHE A 277 22.79 -0.77 -4.97
CA PHE A 277 22.11 -2.01 -4.64
C PHE A 277 23.06 -3.21 -4.71
N PHE A 278 23.82 -3.36 -5.81
CA PHE A 278 24.80 -4.43 -5.92
C PHE A 278 25.96 -4.26 -4.95
N ALA A 279 26.41 -3.03 -4.68
CA ALA A 279 27.45 -2.77 -3.69
C ALA A 279 27.00 -3.18 -2.27
N VAL A 280 25.77 -2.84 -1.88
CA VAL A 280 25.19 -3.23 -0.59
C VAL A 280 24.92 -4.73 -0.56
N ALA A 281 24.41 -5.34 -1.65
CA ALA A 281 24.18 -6.78 -1.72
C ALA A 281 25.50 -7.57 -1.60
N LEU A 282 26.56 -7.13 -2.28
CA LEU A 282 27.90 -7.69 -2.14
C LEU A 282 28.46 -7.46 -0.74
N TRP A 283 28.24 -6.28 -0.18
CA TRP A 283 28.66 -5.95 1.18
C TRP A 283 27.93 -6.77 2.24
N GLN A 284 26.65 -7.12 2.05
CA GLN A 284 25.90 -7.99 2.96
C GLN A 284 26.28 -9.46 2.79
N PHE A 285 26.61 -9.89 1.57
CA PHE A 285 27.11 -11.24 1.31
C PHE A 285 28.47 -11.51 1.97
N LEU A 286 29.33 -10.49 2.07
CA LEU A 286 30.68 -10.60 2.62
C LEU A 286 30.70 -11.03 4.11
N PRO A 287 30.02 -10.36 5.06
CA PRO A 287 29.95 -10.79 6.46
C PRO A 287 29.10 -12.05 6.63
N GLU A 288 28.11 -12.32 5.79
CA GLU A 288 27.24 -13.48 6.00
C GLU A 288 27.88 -14.80 5.54
N TYR A 289 28.78 -14.78 4.53
CA TYR A 289 29.40 -15.99 3.98
C TYR A 289 30.93 -15.99 3.90
N VAL A 290 31.57 -14.87 3.56
CA VAL A 290 33.01 -14.86 3.22
C VAL A 290 33.89 -14.60 4.46
N PHE A 291 33.48 -13.67 5.33
CA PHE A 291 34.22 -13.33 6.54
C PHE A 291 33.29 -12.86 7.67
N PRO A 292 32.69 -13.80 8.44
CA PRO A 292 31.76 -13.46 9.52
C PRO A 292 32.39 -12.64 10.66
N MET A 293 33.73 -12.61 10.76
CA MET A 293 34.43 -11.72 11.69
C MET A 293 34.24 -10.22 11.37
N THR A 294 33.92 -9.81 10.15
CA THR A 294 33.64 -8.39 9.84
C THR A 294 32.40 -7.89 10.58
N GLY A 295 31.41 -8.76 10.82
CA GLY A 295 30.19 -8.41 11.54
C GLY A 295 30.38 -8.20 13.03
N SER A 296 31.42 -8.80 13.64
CA SER A 296 31.74 -8.65 15.07
C SER A 296 32.95 -7.74 15.35
N LEU A 297 33.61 -7.23 14.30
CA LEU A 297 34.68 -6.24 14.41
C LEU A 297 34.10 -4.87 14.77
N ALA A 298 33.90 -4.65 16.07
CA ALA A 298 33.73 -3.31 16.61
C ALA A 298 35.05 -2.55 16.46
N PHE A 299 35.27 -1.93 15.30
CA PHE A 299 36.47 -1.15 14.98
C PHE A 299 36.76 -0.10 16.07
N LEU A 300 35.70 0.48 16.65
CA LEU A 300 35.76 1.40 17.79
C LEU A 300 36.40 0.77 19.04
N CYS A 301 36.10 -0.50 19.34
CA CYS A 301 36.71 -1.24 20.44
C CYS A 301 38.15 -1.68 20.14
N TRP A 302 38.54 -1.73 18.86
CA TRP A 302 39.90 -2.09 18.45
C TRP A 302 40.85 -0.89 18.39
N VAL A 303 40.36 0.29 18.00
CA VAL A 303 41.15 1.53 17.91
C VAL A 303 41.41 2.17 19.27
N ALA A 304 40.46 2.07 20.21
CA ALA A 304 40.62 2.66 21.55
C ALA A 304 40.10 1.72 22.64
N PRO A 305 40.75 0.56 22.87
CA PRO A 305 40.31 -0.44 23.84
C PRO A 305 40.37 0.02 25.32
N ARG A 306 40.92 1.20 25.60
CA ARG A 306 41.12 1.76 26.96
C ARG A 306 40.61 3.19 27.12
N ASN A 307 39.78 3.69 26.21
CA ASN A 307 39.11 4.98 26.43
C ASN A 307 37.87 4.73 27.32
N PRO A 308 37.77 5.35 28.51
CA PRO A 308 36.63 5.18 29.39
C PRO A 308 35.31 5.69 28.76
#